data_AF-A0A916GM41-F1
#
_entry.id   AF-A0A916GM41-F1
#
_cell.length_a   1.000
_cell.length_b   1.000
_cell.length_c   1.000
_cell.angle_alpha   90.00
_cell.angle_beta   90.00
_cell.angle_gamma   90.00
#
_symmetry.space_group_name_H-M   'P 1'
#
loop_
_entity.id
_entity.type
_entity.pdbx_description
1 polymer ?
#
loop_
_entity_poly.entity_id
_entity_poly.type
_entity_poly.pdbx_seq_one_letter_code
_entity_poly.pdbx_strand_id
1 'polypeptide(L)'
;MTRRAAIILGALLPSLALAHGHPGTIDPASPDAWQYRLCGEMATVAIQALHDRDRGRPMKAYPDNGGPAAAIANAIARRVFEEPQISSPKKAETFGRGYCMERLQKQD
;
A
#
# COMPACT_ATOMS: atom_id res chain seq x y z
N MET A 1 -54.02 29.25 -6.18
CA MET A 1 -53.17 28.29 -6.91
C MET A 1 -52.08 29.05 -7.65
N THR A 2 -50.83 29.05 -7.18
CA THR A 2 -49.63 29.26 -8.02
C THR A 2 -48.36 28.89 -7.28
N ARG A 3 -47.53 28.13 -7.99
CA ARG A 3 -46.29 27.44 -7.63
C ARG A 3 -45.14 28.40 -7.27
N ARG A 4 -44.38 28.08 -6.22
CA ARG A 4 -42.94 28.41 -6.06
C ARG A 4 -42.31 27.25 -5.26
N ALA A 5 -41.91 26.14 -5.88
CA ALA A 5 -40.73 25.94 -6.72
C ALA A 5 -39.39 26.13 -5.97
N ALA A 6 -38.59 25.06 -6.04
CA ALA A 6 -37.13 24.99 -5.90
C ALA A 6 -36.54 24.80 -4.48
N ILE A 7 -36.52 23.52 -4.11
CA ILE A 7 -35.49 22.81 -3.35
C ILE A 7 -34.09 23.36 -3.69
N ILE A 8 -33.36 23.90 -2.70
CA ILE A 8 -31.91 24.09 -2.77
C ILE A 8 -31.27 22.89 -2.09
N LEU A 9 -31.01 21.85 -2.89
CA LEU A 9 -30.17 20.71 -2.54
C LEU A 9 -28.93 20.80 -3.42
N GLY A 10 -27.74 20.91 -2.82
CA GLY A 10 -26.49 20.67 -3.55
C GLY A 10 -25.38 21.68 -3.25
N ALA A 11 -24.61 21.40 -2.19
CA ALA A 11 -23.17 21.66 -2.16
C ALA A 11 -22.52 20.90 -0.98
N LEU A 12 -22.67 19.58 -0.94
CA LEU A 12 -21.74 18.74 -0.19
C LEU A 12 -20.54 18.50 -1.10
N LEU A 13 -19.56 19.40 -1.05
CA LEU A 13 -18.22 19.14 -1.57
C LEU A 13 -17.55 18.18 -0.58
N PRO A 14 -17.29 16.90 -0.92
CA PRO A 14 -16.37 16.13 -0.12
C PRO A 14 -14.98 16.75 -0.31
N SER A 15 -14.43 17.33 0.75
CA SER A 15 -13.03 17.73 0.80
C SER A 15 -12.19 16.47 0.60
N LEU A 16 -11.75 16.23 -0.64
CA LEU A 16 -10.67 15.31 -0.98
C LEU A 16 -9.37 15.89 -0.41
N ALA A 17 -9.24 15.87 0.92
CA ALA A 17 -7.96 16.04 1.56
C ALA A 17 -7.13 14.80 1.21
N LEU A 18 -6.32 14.92 0.16
CA LEU A 18 -5.14 14.07 0.00
C LEU A 18 -4.29 14.31 1.25
N ALA A 19 -4.47 13.46 2.25
CA ALA A 19 -3.52 13.33 3.33
C ALA A 19 -2.22 12.83 2.69
N HIS A 20 -1.32 13.77 2.38
CA HIS A 20 0.08 13.48 2.08
C HIS A 20 0.72 13.02 3.38
N GLY A 21 0.39 11.80 3.82
CA GLY A 21 0.95 11.18 5.00
C GLY A 21 2.44 10.93 4.76
N HIS A 22 3.29 11.81 5.29
CA HIS A 22 4.66 11.45 5.56
C HIS A 22 4.65 10.30 6.58
N PRO A 23 5.49 9.27 6.41
CA PRO A 23 5.61 8.22 7.40
C PRO A 23 5.93 8.88 8.75
N GLY A 24 5.04 8.68 9.74
CA GLY A 24 5.22 9.24 11.08
C GLY A 24 6.54 8.75 11.67
N THR A 25 7.16 9.56 12.52
CA THR A 25 8.36 9.17 13.26
C THR A 25 8.03 7.96 14.14
N ILE A 26 8.65 6.81 13.85
CA ILE A 26 8.53 5.60 14.67
C ILE A 26 9.52 5.72 15.81
N ASP A 27 9.06 5.56 17.05
CA ASP A 27 9.95 5.45 18.20
C ASP A 27 10.82 4.18 18.04
N PRO A 28 12.16 4.31 17.91
CA PRO A 28 13.04 3.16 17.75
C PRO A 28 13.07 2.24 19.00
N ALA A 29 12.62 2.72 20.16
CA ALA A 29 12.52 1.92 21.38
C ALA A 29 11.23 1.07 21.46
N SER A 30 10.27 1.28 20.54
CA SER A 30 9.06 0.46 20.51
C SER A 30 9.40 -1.01 20.17
N PRO A 31 8.80 -1.99 20.86
CA PRO A 31 8.97 -3.41 20.53
C PRO A 31 8.54 -3.74 19.09
N ASP A 32 7.66 -2.93 18.49
CA ASP A 32 7.13 -3.14 17.14
C ASP A 32 7.91 -2.37 16.06
N ALA A 33 8.94 -1.61 16.44
CA ALA A 33 9.73 -0.79 15.50
C ALA A 33 10.37 -1.61 14.37
N TRP A 34 10.63 -2.92 14.59
CA TRP A 34 11.13 -3.82 13.55
C TRP A 34 10.06 -4.10 12.48
N GLN A 35 8.79 -4.23 12.87
CA GLN A 35 7.67 -4.51 11.94
C GLN A 35 7.48 -3.34 10.98
N TYR A 36 7.48 -2.10 11.50
CA TYR A 36 7.35 -0.90 10.68
C TYR A 36 8.50 -0.71 9.69
N ARG A 37 9.74 -1.07 10.09
CA ARG A 37 10.91 -1.07 9.20
C ARG A 37 10.75 -2.11 8.09
N LEU A 38 10.45 -3.36 8.45
CA LEU A 38 10.21 -4.43 7.50
C LEU A 38 9.11 -4.06 6.49
N CYS A 39 7.97 -3.55 6.95
CA CYS A 39 6.89 -3.14 6.05
C CYS A 39 7.23 -1.90 5.22
N GLY A 40 8.18 -1.07 5.65
CA GLY A 40 8.79 -0.04 4.81
C GLY A 40 9.58 -0.63 3.65
N GLU A 41 10.38 -1.66 3.89
CA GLU A 41 11.09 -2.40 2.83
C GLU A 41 10.12 -3.08 1.85
N MET A 42 9.00 -3.62 2.37
CA MET A 42 7.95 -4.21 1.54
C MET A 42 7.24 -3.20 0.63
N ALA A 43 7.18 -1.93 1.03
CA ALA A 43 6.74 -0.84 0.17
C ALA A 43 7.68 -0.68 -1.05
N THR A 44 8.99 -0.71 -0.80
CA THR A 44 10.01 -0.64 -1.86
C THR A 44 9.95 -1.86 -2.77
N VAL A 45 9.71 -3.06 -2.23
CA VAL A 45 9.48 -4.28 -3.05
C VAL A 45 8.30 -4.09 -4.00
N ALA A 46 7.18 -3.55 -3.50
CA ALA A 46 6.00 -3.30 -4.33
C ALA A 46 6.26 -2.29 -5.45
N ILE A 47 6.96 -1.19 -5.15
CA ILE A 47 7.35 -0.17 -6.15
C ILE A 47 8.27 -0.79 -7.20
N GLN A 48 9.24 -1.61 -6.79
CA GLN A 48 10.15 -2.27 -7.70
C GLN A 48 9.41 -3.28 -8.60
N ALA A 49 8.50 -4.07 -8.04
CA ALA A 49 7.69 -5.01 -8.81
C ALA A 49 6.82 -4.29 -9.86
N LEU A 50 6.25 -3.13 -9.51
CA LEU A 50 5.50 -2.29 -10.44
C LEU A 50 6.40 -1.82 -11.59
N HIS A 51 7.59 -1.31 -11.25
CA HIS A 51 8.56 -0.85 -12.23
C HIS A 51 9.00 -1.96 -13.19
N ASP A 52 9.26 -3.16 -12.66
CA ASP A 52 9.64 -4.31 -13.47
C ASP A 52 8.50 -4.75 -14.39
N ARG A 53 7.27 -4.87 -13.88
CA ARG A 53 6.07 -5.17 -14.67
C ARG A 53 5.88 -4.17 -15.80
N ASP A 54 5.90 -2.88 -15.50
CA ASP A 54 5.65 -1.80 -16.47
C ASP A 54 6.75 -1.74 -17.56
N ARG A 55 7.93 -2.29 -17.29
CA ARG A 55 9.03 -2.44 -18.26
C ARG A 55 9.09 -3.82 -18.93
N GLY A 56 8.13 -4.70 -18.69
CA GLY A 56 8.12 -6.06 -19.22
C GLY A 56 9.26 -6.93 -18.71
N ARG A 57 9.81 -6.62 -17.54
CA ARG A 57 10.87 -7.40 -16.89
C ARG A 57 10.27 -8.56 -16.10
N PRO A 58 11.01 -9.67 -15.96
CA PRO A 58 10.55 -10.79 -15.16
C PRO A 58 10.38 -10.38 -13.69
N MET A 59 9.40 -10.98 -13.02
CA MET A 59 9.19 -10.79 -11.59
C MET A 59 10.40 -11.30 -10.80
N LYS A 60 10.89 -10.49 -9.87
CA LYS A 60 11.98 -10.86 -8.96
C LYS A 60 11.51 -11.91 -7.94
N ALA A 61 12.28 -12.99 -7.81
CA ALA A 61 12.13 -13.97 -6.75
C ALA A 61 12.99 -13.58 -5.54
N TYR A 62 12.43 -13.71 -4.34
CA TYR A 62 13.12 -13.50 -3.07
C TYR A 62 13.35 -14.88 -2.41
N PRO A 63 14.60 -15.30 -2.18
CA PRO A 63 14.88 -16.61 -1.62
C PRO A 63 14.40 -16.69 -0.17
N ASP A 64 13.83 -17.83 0.20
CA ASP A 64 13.40 -18.08 1.58
C ASP A 64 14.62 -18.12 2.51
N ASN A 65 14.51 -17.41 3.63
CA ASN A 65 15.54 -17.31 4.67
C ASN A 65 15.00 -17.70 6.06
N GLY A 66 13.82 -18.35 6.13
CA GLY A 66 13.18 -18.76 7.37
C GLY A 66 12.45 -17.63 8.12
N GLY A 67 12.47 -16.41 7.59
CA GLY A 67 11.75 -15.26 8.12
C GLY A 67 10.52 -14.87 7.29
N PRO A 68 9.62 -14.03 7.83
CA PRO A 68 8.41 -13.60 7.11
C PRO A 68 8.73 -12.72 5.88
N ALA A 69 9.90 -12.09 5.84
CA ALA A 69 10.28 -11.12 4.82
C ALA A 69 10.21 -11.68 3.39
N ALA A 70 10.86 -12.81 3.13
CA ALA A 70 10.90 -13.41 1.79
C ALA A 70 9.51 -13.86 1.32
N ALA A 71 8.73 -14.47 2.22
CA ALA A 71 7.37 -14.91 1.92
C ALA A 71 6.44 -13.73 1.59
N ILE A 72 6.51 -12.64 2.37
CA ILE A 72 5.73 -11.42 2.12
C ILE A 72 6.18 -10.74 0.84
N ALA A 73 7.49 -10.62 0.60
CA ALA A 73 8.04 -9.99 -0.61
C ALA A 73 7.59 -10.71 -1.89
N ASN A 74 7.66 -12.05 -1.91
CA ASN A 74 7.18 -12.84 -3.05
C ASN A 74 5.66 -12.69 -3.26
N ALA A 75 4.87 -12.67 -2.19
CA ALA A 75 3.42 -12.49 -2.29
C ALA A 75 3.06 -11.09 -2.83
N ILE A 76 3.74 -10.05 -2.37
CA ILE A 76 3.59 -8.67 -2.86
C ILE A 76 3.96 -8.59 -4.34
N ALA A 77 5.14 -9.09 -4.72
CA ALA A 77 5.62 -9.05 -6.10
C ALA A 77 4.61 -9.73 -7.04
N ARG A 78 4.15 -10.93 -6.67
CA ARG A 78 3.12 -11.65 -7.42
C ARG A 78 1.85 -10.82 -7.59
N ARG A 79 1.35 -10.25 -6.50
CA ARG A 79 0.10 -9.48 -6.53
C ARG A 79 0.21 -8.22 -7.39
N VAL A 80 1.35 -7.51 -7.34
CA VAL A 80 1.58 -6.33 -8.20
C VAL A 80 1.60 -6.70 -9.68
N PHE A 81 2.14 -7.86 -10.04
CA PHE A 81 2.11 -8.35 -11.42
C PHE A 81 0.70 -8.76 -11.86
N GLU A 82 -0.07 -9.39 -10.97
CA GLU A 82 -1.41 -9.91 -11.25
C GLU A 82 -2.54 -8.86 -11.20
N GLU A 83 -2.34 -7.76 -10.48
CA GLU A 83 -3.37 -6.76 -10.19
C GLU A 83 -3.14 -5.43 -10.96
N PRO A 84 -3.86 -5.18 -12.07
CA PRO A 84 -3.72 -3.94 -12.84
C PRO A 84 -4.12 -2.69 -12.06
N GLN A 85 -4.97 -2.81 -11.01
CA GLN A 85 -5.35 -1.67 -10.18
C GLN A 85 -4.18 -1.03 -9.42
N ILE A 86 -3.09 -1.78 -9.19
CA ILE A 86 -1.83 -1.27 -8.67
C ILE A 86 -1.09 -0.60 -9.83
N SER A 87 -1.51 0.62 -10.13
CA SER A 87 -1.20 1.32 -11.38
C SER A 87 -0.26 2.52 -11.20
N SER A 88 0.25 2.76 -10.00
CA SER A 88 1.15 3.88 -9.74
C SER A 88 2.09 3.59 -8.56
N PRO A 89 3.26 4.25 -8.48
CA PRO A 89 4.19 4.07 -7.38
C PRO A 89 3.55 4.30 -6.01
N LYS A 90 2.66 5.30 -5.89
CA LYS A 90 1.97 5.57 -4.62
C LYS A 90 1.02 4.45 -4.22
N LYS A 91 0.28 3.88 -5.17
CA LYS A 91 -0.59 2.73 -4.91
C LYS A 91 0.23 1.49 -4.52
N ALA A 92 1.36 1.26 -5.18
CA ALA A 92 2.26 0.16 -4.86
C ALA A 92 2.87 0.32 -3.46
N GLU A 93 3.32 1.52 -3.10
CA GLU A 93 3.82 1.84 -1.75
C GLU A 93 2.78 1.52 -0.67
N THR A 94 1.57 2.07 -0.81
CA THR A 94 0.46 1.85 0.14
C THR A 94 0.08 0.38 0.22
N PHE A 95 -0.02 -0.30 -0.92
CA PHE A 95 -0.30 -1.73 -1.00
C PHE A 95 0.76 -2.55 -0.25
N GLY A 96 2.05 -2.35 -0.55
CA GLY A 96 3.14 -3.11 0.06
C GLY A 96 3.21 -2.95 1.58
N ARG A 97 3.05 -1.72 2.08
CA ARG A 97 2.99 -1.46 3.53
C ARG A 97 1.78 -2.14 4.19
N GLY A 98 0.60 -1.93 3.63
CA GLY A 98 -0.66 -2.44 4.18
C GLY A 98 -0.69 -3.97 4.18
N TYR A 99 -0.28 -4.59 3.07
CA TYR A 99 -0.21 -6.04 2.94
C TYR A 99 0.74 -6.65 3.98
N CYS A 100 1.94 -6.08 4.15
CA CYS A 100 2.89 -6.55 5.15
C CYS A 100 2.32 -6.48 6.58
N MET A 101 1.73 -5.34 6.95
CA MET A 101 1.12 -5.16 8.28
C MET A 101 0.00 -6.17 8.55
N GLU A 102 -0.89 -6.39 7.58
CA GLU A 102 -1.95 -7.38 7.69
C GLU A 102 -1.40 -8.80 7.85
N ARG A 103 -0.29 -9.13 7.18
CA ARG A 103 0.32 -10.47 7.28
C ARG A 103 1.00 -10.68 8.62
N LEU A 104 1.68 -9.68 9.17
CA LEU A 104 2.32 -9.77 10.48
C LEU A 104 1.28 -9.90 11.60
N GLN A 105 0.19 -9.10 11.57
CA GLN A 105 -0.89 -9.19 12.56
C GLN A 105 -1.64 -10.53 12.57
N LYS A 106 -1.60 -11.29 11.48
CA LYS A 106 -2.23 -12.63 11.38
C LYS A 106 -1.31 -13.77 11.87
N GLN A 107 -0.08 -13.48 12.28
CA GLN A 107 0.88 -14.49 12.75
C GLN A 107 0.96 -14.58 14.28
N ASP A 108 0.34 -13.64 14.99
CA ASP A 108 0.15 -13.62 16.45
C ASP A 108 -1.18 -14.29 16.85
#